data_AF-A0A1I4AJF3-F1
#
_entry.id   AF-A0A1I4AJF3-F1
#
_cell.length_a   1.000
_cell.length_b   1.000
_cell.length_c   1.000
_cell.angle_alpha   90.00
_cell.angle_beta   90.00
_cell.angle_gamma   90.00
#
_symmetry.space_group_name_H-M   'P 1'
#
loop_
_entity.id
_entity.type
_entity.pdbx_description
1 polymer ?
#
loop_
_entity_poly.entity_id
_entity_poly.type
_entity_poly.pdbx_seq_one_letter_code
_entity_poly.pdbx_strand_id
1 'polypeptide(L)'
;MPEQDAWRFCTRCHGMFFDGAPQKGVCPAGGGHVAQGFGFVLPHDVPETGTAQAAWRFCPQCFGMFFDGAPQKGVCPAGGGHVAQGFGFVLPHDVPETGTAQAAWRFCPQCFGMFFDGSPDKGVCPAGRGHVAQGFVFVLPHRGAPGEPPPVTVWTDSLRCHSETPGFGIGEGDEPFVIAGVIDLENRTPIGTPTTNAVLYGPLDGVDDQENHSFAFQPFWNSPLRMGSVVFVAAAVEHDNVNPDVTRSAAAAALQAVALATLGAPVDRIESEAVSAMSAAVEPLSGPGVVNRLIGPPAILRFGPDDIALAESGGTARFVHRFSGFGDYSVHFLARRS
;
A
#
# COMPACT_ATOMS: atom_id res chain seq x y z
N MET A 1 -29.42 -6.47 19.72
CA MET A 1 -28.90 -5.71 20.87
C MET A 1 -28.60 -4.30 20.41
N PRO A 2 -28.62 -3.27 21.27
CA PRO A 2 -28.14 -1.94 20.88
C PRO A 2 -26.68 -2.02 20.44
N GLU A 3 -26.38 -1.41 19.30
CA GLU A 3 -25.08 -1.44 18.66
C GLU A 3 -24.75 -0.04 18.14
N GLN A 4 -23.49 0.35 18.25
CA GLN A 4 -22.97 1.54 17.60
C GLN A 4 -22.04 1.13 16.47
N ASP A 5 -22.27 1.71 15.28
CA ASP A 5 -21.42 1.52 14.11
C ASP A 5 -20.30 2.57 14.02
N ALA A 6 -19.66 2.65 12.86
CA ALA A 6 -18.59 3.59 12.55
C ALA A 6 -17.30 3.43 13.39
N TRP A 7 -17.09 2.27 14.01
CA TRP A 7 -15.80 1.92 14.61
C TRP A 7 -14.86 1.35 13.54
N ARG A 8 -13.61 1.79 13.53
CA ARG A 8 -12.63 1.49 12.47
C ARG A 8 -11.27 1.15 13.05
N PHE A 9 -10.54 0.32 12.31
CA PHE A 9 -9.11 0.08 12.54
C PHE A 9 -8.29 1.23 11.95
N CYS A 10 -7.30 1.71 12.71
CA CYS A 10 -6.34 2.70 12.23
C CYS A 10 -5.05 2.04 11.74
N THR A 11 -4.68 2.28 10.47
CA THR A 11 -3.50 1.63 9.84
C THR A 11 -2.16 2.01 10.43
N ARG A 12 -2.07 3.15 11.11
CA ARG A 12 -0.79 3.68 11.59
C ARG A 12 -0.54 3.34 13.06
N CYS A 13 -1.57 3.40 13.90
CA CYS A 13 -1.44 3.07 15.32
C CYS A 13 -1.95 1.67 15.69
N HIS A 14 -2.67 1.02 14.79
CA HIS A 14 -3.36 -0.26 15.00
C HIS A 14 -4.46 -0.23 16.07
N GLY A 15 -4.80 0.96 16.56
CA GLY A 15 -5.87 1.17 17.52
C GLY A 15 -7.27 1.15 16.88
N MET A 16 -8.26 0.73 17.68
CA MET A 16 -9.67 0.93 17.37
C MET A 16 -10.06 2.38 17.64
N PHE A 17 -10.65 3.06 16.67
CA PHE A 17 -11.14 4.43 16.83
C PHE A 17 -12.54 4.63 16.24
N PHE A 18 -13.25 5.62 16.75
CA PHE A 18 -14.56 6.01 16.24
C PHE A 18 -14.41 6.98 15.07
N ASP A 19 -14.97 6.60 13.92
CA ASP A 19 -14.88 7.31 12.65
C ASP A 19 -16.19 8.02 12.25
N GLY A 20 -17.19 7.99 13.13
CA GLY A 20 -18.51 8.58 12.90
C GLY A 20 -18.58 10.11 13.01
N ALA A 21 -17.45 10.80 13.17
CA ALA A 21 -17.37 12.26 13.20
C ALA A 21 -16.45 12.81 12.10
N PRO A 22 -16.62 14.09 11.71
CA PRO A 22 -15.72 14.75 10.76
C PRO A 22 -14.26 14.82 11.24
N GLN A 23 -14.06 14.96 12.56
CA GLN A 23 -12.74 14.93 13.18
C GLN A 23 -12.33 13.49 13.48
N LYS A 24 -11.02 13.19 13.38
CA LYS A 24 -10.47 11.84 13.52
C LYS A 24 -9.64 11.63 14.80
N GLY A 25 -9.78 12.53 15.77
CA GLY A 25 -9.02 12.50 17.03
C GLY A 25 -7.50 12.60 16.87
N VAL A 26 -6.78 12.60 18.00
CA VAL A 26 -5.31 12.54 18.01
C VAL A 26 -4.83 11.10 17.87
N CYS A 27 -4.08 10.82 16.80
CA CYS A 27 -3.41 9.55 16.55
C CYS A 27 -1.99 9.58 17.16
N PRO A 28 -1.54 8.51 17.85
CA PRO A 28 -0.17 8.45 18.40
C PRO A 28 0.92 8.44 17.31
N ALA A 29 0.58 8.11 16.05
CA ALA A 29 1.47 8.26 14.89
C ALA A 29 1.46 9.69 14.29
N GLY A 30 0.81 10.66 14.95
CA GLY A 30 0.79 12.09 14.58
C GLY A 30 -0.35 12.47 13.63
N GLY A 31 -1.11 13.53 13.90
CA GLY A 31 -2.30 13.89 13.11
C GLY A 31 -3.53 13.04 13.45
N GLY A 32 -4.46 12.87 12.50
CA GLY A 32 -5.71 12.11 12.66
C GLY A 32 -5.55 10.60 12.44
N HIS A 33 -6.53 9.80 12.89
CA HIS A 33 -6.59 8.37 12.55
C HIS A 33 -6.92 8.15 11.06
N VAL A 34 -6.43 7.03 10.52
CA VAL A 34 -6.60 6.62 9.10
C VAL A 34 -7.32 5.29 9.05
N ALA A 35 -8.59 5.30 8.62
CA ALA A 35 -9.45 4.13 8.65
C ALA A 35 -9.10 3.09 7.56
N GLN A 36 -8.99 1.81 7.92
CA GLN A 36 -8.89 0.69 6.97
C GLN A 36 -9.71 -0.51 7.46
N GLY A 37 -10.02 -1.43 6.54
CA GLY A 37 -10.61 -2.72 6.86
C GLY A 37 -12.10 -2.61 7.19
N PHE A 38 -12.55 -3.35 8.20
CA PHE A 38 -13.96 -3.50 8.53
C PHE A 38 -14.59 -2.29 9.23
N GLY A 39 -15.90 -2.10 9.03
CA GLY A 39 -16.72 -1.23 9.87
C GLY A 39 -17.27 -2.04 11.04
N PHE A 40 -16.72 -1.84 12.23
CA PHE A 40 -17.11 -2.58 13.42
C PHE A 40 -18.41 -2.03 13.99
N VAL A 41 -19.22 -2.93 14.52
CA VAL A 41 -20.48 -2.63 15.21
C VAL A 41 -20.37 -3.17 16.63
N LEU A 42 -20.31 -2.26 17.59
CA LEU A 42 -19.95 -2.61 18.96
C LEU A 42 -21.21 -2.60 19.84
N PRO A 43 -21.50 -3.71 20.54
CA PRO A 43 -22.62 -3.78 21.47
C PRO A 43 -22.45 -2.78 22.62
N HIS A 44 -23.54 -2.12 23.01
CA HIS A 44 -23.58 -1.26 24.17
C HIS A 44 -24.89 -1.42 24.95
N ASP A 45 -24.92 -0.91 26.18
CA ASP A 45 -26.09 -0.95 27.07
C ASP A 45 -26.64 -2.38 27.27
N VAL A 46 -25.74 -3.37 27.28
CA VAL A 46 -26.01 -4.76 27.61
C VAL A 46 -25.18 -5.18 28.84
N PRO A 47 -25.59 -6.21 29.61
CA PRO A 47 -24.79 -6.70 30.72
C PRO A 47 -23.49 -7.39 30.28
N GLU A 48 -22.48 -7.37 31.15
CA GLU A 48 -21.31 -8.25 31.04
C GLU A 48 -21.72 -9.72 31.13
N THR A 49 -21.03 -10.61 30.40
CA THR A 49 -21.27 -12.06 30.45
C THR A 49 -19.94 -12.81 30.51
N GLY A 50 -19.99 -14.14 30.70
CA GLY A 50 -18.76 -14.96 30.69
C GLY A 50 -17.98 -14.94 29.37
N THR A 51 -18.59 -14.44 28.29
CA THR A 51 -18.00 -14.34 26.94
C THR A 51 -18.08 -12.92 26.38
N ALA A 52 -18.29 -11.91 27.22
CA ALA A 52 -18.30 -10.52 26.80
C ALA A 52 -17.95 -9.60 27.96
N GLN A 53 -16.98 -8.71 27.76
CA GLN A 53 -16.43 -7.84 28.81
C GLN A 53 -16.98 -6.43 28.69
N ALA A 54 -17.46 -5.84 29.79
CA ALA A 54 -17.94 -4.47 29.84
C ALA A 54 -16.80 -3.45 30.09
N ALA A 55 -17.17 -2.23 30.46
CA ALA A 55 -16.26 -1.13 30.81
C ALA A 55 -15.35 -0.64 29.68
N TRP A 56 -15.69 -0.92 28.41
CA TRP A 56 -15.04 -0.29 27.27
C TRP A 56 -15.70 1.06 26.95
N ARG A 57 -14.89 2.08 26.69
CA ARG A 57 -15.35 3.47 26.58
C ARG A 57 -14.68 4.18 25.41
N PHE A 58 -15.42 5.14 24.86
CA PHE A 58 -14.90 6.09 23.86
C PHE A 58 -14.19 7.25 24.56
N CYS A 59 -13.02 7.64 24.04
CA CYS A 59 -12.32 8.85 24.45
C CYS A 59 -12.52 9.99 23.44
N PRO A 60 -13.09 11.15 23.82
CA PRO A 60 -13.40 12.23 22.88
C PRO A 60 -12.16 13.03 22.43
N GLN A 61 -11.01 12.83 23.06
CA GLN A 61 -9.78 13.55 22.69
C GLN A 61 -8.99 12.81 21.62
N CYS A 62 -8.79 11.50 21.80
CA CYS A 62 -8.06 10.67 20.84
C CYS A 62 -8.97 9.86 19.91
N PHE A 63 -10.28 9.87 20.15
CA PHE A 63 -11.28 9.08 19.45
C PHE A 63 -11.12 7.56 19.58
N GLY A 64 -10.17 7.10 20.39
CA GLY A 64 -9.88 5.69 20.60
C GLY A 64 -10.84 5.00 21.57
N MET A 65 -10.99 3.69 21.37
CA MET A 65 -11.60 2.78 22.34
C MET A 65 -10.60 2.44 23.43
N PHE A 66 -10.96 2.63 24.70
CA PHE A 66 -10.12 2.30 25.84
C PHE A 66 -10.88 1.57 26.93
N PHE A 67 -10.16 0.78 27.73
CA PHE A 67 -10.73 0.08 28.87
C PHE A 67 -10.75 0.99 30.10
N ASP A 68 -11.92 1.16 30.69
CA ASP A 68 -12.21 2.05 31.82
C ASP A 68 -12.52 1.28 33.12
N GLY A 69 -12.27 -0.02 33.14
CA GLY A 69 -12.53 -0.90 34.28
C GLY A 69 -11.48 -0.87 35.39
N ALA A 70 -10.50 0.06 35.33
CA ALA A 70 -9.47 0.23 36.34
C ALA A 70 -9.33 1.71 36.76
N PRO A 71 -8.75 1.99 37.96
CA PRO A 71 -8.56 3.36 38.44
C PRO A 71 -7.62 4.18 37.53
N GLN A 72 -6.60 3.53 36.95
CA GLN A 72 -5.73 4.14 35.96
C GLN A 72 -6.46 4.28 34.62
N LYS A 73 -6.14 5.33 33.86
CA LYS A 73 -6.77 5.63 32.56
C LYS A 73 -5.83 5.48 31.37
N GLY A 74 -4.70 4.78 31.55
CA GLY A 74 -3.65 4.63 30.53
C GLY A 74 -3.05 5.95 30.07
N VAL A 75 -2.31 5.90 28.96
CA VAL A 75 -1.70 7.06 28.29
C VAL A 75 -2.53 7.42 27.06
N CYS A 76 -3.12 8.61 27.06
CA CYS A 76 -3.84 9.16 25.93
C CYS A 76 -2.87 9.91 24.98
N PRO A 77 -2.94 9.71 23.66
CA PRO A 77 -2.08 10.44 22.70
C PRO A 77 -2.36 11.95 22.67
N ALA A 78 -3.52 12.40 23.17
CA ALA A 78 -3.82 13.82 23.35
C ALA A 78 -3.19 14.42 24.63
N GLY A 79 -2.46 13.62 25.42
CA GLY A 79 -1.90 13.99 26.72
C GLY A 79 -2.75 13.52 27.89
N GLY A 80 -2.10 13.18 29.00
CA GLY A 80 -2.76 12.68 30.22
C GLY A 80 -3.35 11.27 30.04
N GLY A 81 -4.40 10.97 30.83
CA GLY A 81 -5.15 9.71 30.75
C GLY A 81 -6.42 9.85 29.90
N HIS A 82 -6.99 8.71 29.47
CA HIS A 82 -8.23 8.69 28.71
C HIS A 82 -9.43 9.26 29.50
N VAL A 83 -10.34 9.93 28.79
CA VAL A 83 -11.58 10.49 29.33
C VAL A 83 -12.77 9.72 28.76
N ALA A 84 -13.66 9.20 29.59
CA ALA A 84 -14.80 8.44 29.11
C ALA A 84 -15.95 9.35 28.64
N GLN A 85 -16.49 9.11 27.45
CA GLN A 85 -17.70 9.77 26.93
C GLN A 85 -18.61 8.78 26.22
N GLY A 86 -19.92 9.04 26.23
CA GLY A 86 -20.90 8.25 25.47
C GLY A 86 -21.21 6.90 26.09
N PHE A 87 -21.42 5.89 25.24
CA PHE A 87 -21.87 4.56 25.63
C PHE A 87 -20.82 3.72 26.35
N GLY A 88 -21.28 2.78 27.19
CA GLY A 88 -20.45 1.72 27.75
C GLY A 88 -20.57 0.49 26.86
N PHE A 89 -19.46 0.13 26.21
CA PHE A 89 -19.42 -0.99 25.28
C PHE A 89 -19.15 -2.30 26.02
N VAL A 90 -19.71 -3.37 25.48
CA VAL A 90 -19.50 -4.73 25.96
C VAL A 90 -19.00 -5.57 24.80
N LEU A 91 -17.74 -6.00 24.89
CA LEU A 91 -17.01 -6.57 23.77
C LEU A 91 -16.90 -8.09 23.90
N PRO A 92 -17.30 -8.87 22.88
CA PRO A 92 -17.22 -10.33 22.93
C PRO A 92 -15.79 -10.83 23.04
N HIS A 93 -15.59 -11.90 23.81
CA HIS A 93 -14.35 -12.66 23.91
C HIS A 93 -14.66 -14.15 24.11
N ASP A 94 -13.67 -15.02 23.90
CA ASP A 94 -13.83 -16.48 24.03
C ASP A 94 -14.97 -17.06 23.17
N VAL A 95 -15.22 -16.43 22.02
CA VAL A 95 -16.12 -16.87 20.95
C VAL A 95 -15.32 -17.04 19.65
N PRO A 96 -15.76 -17.90 18.70
CA PRO A 96 -15.03 -18.09 17.45
C PRO A 96 -15.14 -16.88 16.51
N GLU A 97 -14.11 -16.68 15.68
CA GLU A 97 -14.17 -15.79 14.52
C GLU A 97 -15.22 -16.27 13.52
N THR A 98 -15.90 -15.35 12.84
CA THR A 98 -16.92 -15.67 11.82
C THR A 98 -16.82 -14.73 10.63
N GLY A 99 -17.56 -14.98 9.55
CA GLY A 99 -17.62 -14.05 8.41
C GLY A 99 -18.18 -12.65 8.74
N THR A 100 -18.69 -12.43 9.96
CA THR A 100 -19.22 -11.15 10.44
C THR A 100 -18.60 -10.71 11.78
N ALA A 101 -17.52 -11.35 12.22
CA ALA A 101 -16.80 -10.93 13.43
C ALA A 101 -15.33 -11.29 13.34
N GLN A 102 -14.44 -10.34 13.65
CA GLN A 102 -13.00 -10.48 13.51
C GLN A 102 -12.34 -10.67 14.89
N ALA A 103 -11.48 -11.68 15.03
CA ALA A 103 -10.70 -11.93 16.24
C ALA A 103 -9.43 -11.06 16.31
N ALA A 104 -8.48 -11.45 17.16
CA ALA A 104 -7.16 -10.82 17.33
C ALA A 104 -7.17 -9.37 17.85
N TRP A 105 -8.29 -8.86 18.34
CA TRP A 105 -8.34 -7.60 19.07
C TRP A 105 -7.87 -7.79 20.51
N ARG A 106 -6.97 -6.93 20.99
CA ARG A 106 -6.30 -7.06 22.29
C ARG A 106 -6.36 -5.76 23.09
N PHE A 107 -6.29 -5.91 24.41
CA PHE A 107 -6.08 -4.79 25.34
C PHE A 107 -4.58 -4.53 25.51
N CYS A 108 -4.19 -3.25 25.53
CA CYS A 108 -2.83 -2.84 25.87
C CYS A 108 -2.73 -2.29 27.30
N PRO A 109 -1.94 -2.87 28.22
CA PRO A 109 -1.87 -2.43 29.61
C PRO A 109 -1.08 -1.12 29.80
N GLN A 110 -0.44 -0.59 28.76
CA GLN A 110 0.32 0.66 28.84
C GLN A 110 -0.54 1.86 28.48
N CYS A 111 -1.22 1.81 27.33
CA CYS A 111 -2.10 2.89 26.89
C CYS A 111 -3.56 2.69 27.27
N PHE A 112 -3.95 1.48 27.67
CA PHE A 112 -5.32 1.06 27.94
C PHE A 112 -6.23 1.01 26.71
N GLY A 113 -5.69 1.29 25.53
CA GLY A 113 -6.39 1.22 24.26
C GLY A 113 -6.61 -0.22 23.77
N MET A 114 -7.68 -0.40 23.01
CA MET A 114 -7.90 -1.57 22.18
C MET A 114 -7.10 -1.46 20.88
N PHE A 115 -6.35 -2.51 20.55
CA PHE A 115 -5.55 -2.57 19.32
C PHE A 115 -5.70 -3.93 18.64
N PHE A 116 -5.44 -3.96 17.34
CA PHE A 116 -5.42 -5.19 16.56
C PHE A 116 -4.02 -5.83 16.59
N ASP A 117 -3.94 -7.08 17.02
CA ASP A 117 -2.69 -7.85 17.16
C ASP A 117 -2.55 -8.93 16.06
N GLY A 118 -3.22 -8.73 14.92
CA GLY A 118 -3.15 -9.61 13.75
C GLY A 118 -2.06 -9.27 12.74
N SER A 119 -1.30 -8.19 12.96
CA SER A 119 -0.17 -7.77 12.12
C SER A 119 1.18 -7.99 12.83
N PRO A 120 2.28 -8.29 12.11
CA PRO A 120 3.60 -8.45 12.71
C PRO A 120 4.11 -7.18 13.40
N ASP A 121 3.79 -6.02 12.82
CA ASP A 121 3.98 -4.72 13.44
C ASP A 121 2.77 -4.41 14.33
N LYS A 122 3.02 -4.11 15.60
CA LYS A 122 1.97 -3.90 16.63
C LYS A 122 1.51 -2.44 16.72
N GLY A 123 1.68 -1.67 15.64
CA GLY A 123 1.38 -0.24 15.58
C GLY A 123 2.12 0.64 16.59
N VAL A 124 1.85 1.95 16.54
CA VAL A 124 2.42 2.95 17.47
C VAL A 124 1.58 3.09 18.74
N CYS A 125 2.14 2.75 19.91
CA CYS A 125 1.52 2.98 21.21
C CYS A 125 1.92 4.37 21.76
N PRO A 126 0.99 5.18 22.30
CA PRO A 126 1.30 6.48 22.91
C PRO A 126 2.23 6.40 24.13
N ALA A 127 2.44 5.21 24.70
CA ALA A 127 3.42 4.99 25.76
C ALA A 127 4.88 4.87 25.27
N GLY A 128 5.13 5.05 23.96
CA GLY A 128 6.48 5.16 23.37
C GLY A 128 7.11 3.85 22.87
N ARG A 129 6.34 2.75 22.79
CA ARG A 129 6.77 1.45 22.19
C ARG A 129 5.67 0.93 21.27
N GLY A 130 5.78 -0.31 20.77
CA GLY A 130 4.63 -1.00 20.16
C GLY A 130 3.59 -1.40 21.21
N HIS A 131 2.36 -1.71 20.78
CA HIS A 131 1.35 -2.22 21.69
C HIS A 131 1.77 -3.56 22.32
N VAL A 132 1.32 -3.82 23.56
CA VAL A 132 1.58 -5.07 24.30
C VAL A 132 0.23 -5.74 24.55
N ALA A 133 0.05 -6.99 24.15
CA ALA A 133 -1.21 -7.69 24.36
C ALA A 133 -1.34 -8.20 25.81
N GLN A 134 -2.48 -7.94 26.46
CA GLN A 134 -2.85 -8.52 27.75
C GLN A 134 -4.34 -8.89 27.78
N GLY A 135 -4.72 -9.81 28.67
CA GLY A 135 -6.12 -10.17 28.90
C GLY A 135 -6.69 -11.01 27.76
N PHE A 136 -7.97 -10.78 27.45
CA PHE A 136 -8.72 -11.55 26.46
C PHE A 136 -8.27 -11.31 25.01
N VAL A 137 -8.65 -12.24 24.13
CA VAL A 137 -8.74 -12.02 22.69
C VAL A 137 -10.20 -11.64 22.39
N PHE A 138 -10.41 -10.40 22.00
CA PHE A 138 -11.73 -9.92 21.63
C PHE A 138 -12.05 -10.30 20.19
N VAL A 139 -13.33 -10.58 19.96
CA VAL A 139 -13.89 -10.91 18.65
C VAL A 139 -14.97 -9.89 18.36
N LEU A 140 -14.65 -8.93 17.50
CA LEU A 140 -15.46 -7.74 17.29
C LEU A 140 -16.40 -7.94 16.09
N PRO A 141 -17.73 -7.78 16.28
CA PRO A 141 -18.67 -7.83 15.18
C PRO A 141 -18.41 -6.72 14.17
N HIS A 142 -18.60 -7.02 12.89
CA HIS A 142 -18.51 -6.03 11.81
C HIS A 142 -19.64 -6.22 10.80
N ARG A 143 -19.92 -5.15 10.04
CA ARG A 143 -20.84 -5.21 8.90
C ARG A 143 -20.07 -5.09 7.59
N GLY A 144 -20.53 -5.84 6.60
CA GLY A 144 -19.93 -5.88 5.27
C GLY A 144 -18.60 -6.65 5.21
N ALA A 145 -18.11 -6.81 3.99
CA ALA A 145 -16.70 -7.13 3.73
C ALA A 145 -15.81 -6.02 4.34
N PRO A 146 -14.48 -6.23 4.53
CA PRO A 146 -13.61 -5.11 4.84
C PRO A 146 -13.89 -4.05 3.77
N GLY A 147 -14.14 -2.80 4.18
CA GLY A 147 -14.39 -1.73 3.21
C GLY A 147 -13.22 -1.77 2.22
N GLU A 148 -13.52 -2.03 0.96
CA GLU A 148 -12.51 -2.13 -0.07
C GLU A 148 -11.71 -0.82 -0.04
N PRO A 149 -10.37 -0.88 0.09
CA PRO A 149 -9.58 0.34 0.11
C PRO A 149 -9.94 1.17 -1.13
N PRO A 150 -10.04 2.50 -1.02
CA PRO A 150 -10.37 3.31 -2.18
C PRO A 150 -9.37 3.00 -3.30
N PRO A 151 -9.81 2.95 -4.58
CA PRO A 151 -8.90 2.68 -5.67
C PRO A 151 -7.80 3.74 -5.69
N VAL A 152 -6.57 3.27 -5.83
CA VAL A 152 -5.39 4.10 -6.02
C VAL A 152 -5.01 4.01 -7.49
N THR A 153 -4.83 5.16 -8.11
CA THR A 153 -4.23 5.28 -9.43
C THR A 153 -2.71 5.42 -9.28
N VAL A 154 -1.95 4.62 -10.04
CA VAL A 154 -0.49 4.75 -10.13
C VAL A 154 -0.07 5.02 -11.58
N TRP A 155 0.81 6.00 -11.76
CA TRP A 155 1.31 6.44 -13.06
C TRP A 155 2.74 6.97 -12.95
N THR A 156 3.40 7.19 -14.09
CA THR A 156 4.59 8.07 -14.16
C THR A 156 4.23 9.35 -14.89
N ASP A 157 4.70 10.49 -14.39
CA ASP A 157 4.41 11.80 -14.98
C ASP A 157 5.63 12.43 -15.66
N SER A 158 6.84 12.00 -15.30
CA SER A 158 8.04 12.69 -15.72
C SER A 158 9.28 11.81 -15.67
N LEU A 159 10.22 12.19 -16.53
CA LEU A 159 11.56 11.63 -16.64
C LEU A 159 12.55 12.78 -16.72
N ARG A 160 13.63 12.69 -15.94
CA ARG A 160 14.75 13.63 -15.94
C ARG A 160 15.99 12.94 -16.47
N CYS A 161 16.61 13.52 -17.48
CA CYS A 161 17.96 13.17 -17.89
C CYS A 161 18.99 13.83 -16.97
N HIS A 162 19.97 13.07 -16.47
CA HIS A 162 21.15 13.60 -15.77
C HIS A 162 22.40 13.47 -16.63
N SER A 163 22.53 12.36 -17.33
CA SER A 163 23.55 12.13 -18.34
C SER A 163 22.88 11.34 -19.45
N GLU A 164 22.91 11.91 -20.64
CA GLU A 164 22.43 11.31 -21.87
C GLU A 164 23.27 10.07 -22.20
N THR A 165 22.74 9.19 -23.05
CA THR A 165 23.45 7.99 -23.45
C THR A 165 24.55 8.30 -24.47
N PRO A 166 25.63 7.49 -24.54
CA PRO A 166 26.67 7.71 -25.53
C PRO A 166 26.16 7.53 -26.97
N GLY A 167 25.90 8.63 -27.68
CA GLY A 167 25.57 8.60 -29.11
C GLY A 167 26.73 8.11 -29.99
N PHE A 168 26.42 7.51 -31.14
CA PHE A 168 27.42 7.02 -32.10
C PHE A 168 28.03 8.11 -33.01
N GLY A 169 27.69 9.37 -32.73
CA GLY A 169 28.17 10.55 -33.44
C GLY A 169 27.29 10.89 -34.64
N ILE A 170 26.90 12.18 -34.70
CA ILE A 170 26.07 12.90 -35.68
C ILE A 170 24.55 12.60 -35.71
N GLY A 171 23.80 13.35 -34.89
CA GLY A 171 22.39 13.68 -35.16
C GLY A 171 21.33 12.67 -34.74
N GLU A 172 21.71 11.65 -33.98
CA GLU A 172 20.79 10.77 -33.26
C GLU A 172 20.50 11.47 -31.92
N GLY A 173 19.26 11.92 -31.73
CA GLY A 173 18.82 12.40 -30.42
C GLY A 173 18.42 11.19 -29.58
N ASP A 174 18.69 11.22 -28.27
CA ASP A 174 18.26 10.15 -27.38
C ASP A 174 16.73 10.08 -27.33
N GLU A 175 16.18 8.88 -27.49
CA GLU A 175 14.75 8.61 -27.52
C GLU A 175 14.29 7.69 -26.37
N PRO A 176 14.53 8.08 -25.09
CA PRO A 176 14.25 7.20 -23.97
C PRO A 176 12.75 6.99 -23.79
N PHE A 177 12.39 5.76 -23.43
CA PHE A 177 11.04 5.40 -23.00
C PHE A 177 11.06 4.58 -21.71
N VAL A 178 9.92 4.56 -21.02
CA VAL A 178 9.72 3.78 -19.79
C VAL A 178 8.65 2.73 -20.00
N ILE A 179 8.94 1.49 -19.64
CA ILE A 179 7.94 0.43 -19.52
C ILE A 179 7.63 0.24 -18.05
N ALA A 180 6.36 0.37 -17.67
CA ALA A 180 5.85 0.02 -16.35
C ALA A 180 5.04 -1.28 -16.44
N GLY A 181 5.58 -2.34 -15.83
CA GLY A 181 4.99 -3.66 -15.73
C GLY A 181 4.25 -3.88 -14.41
N VAL A 182 3.18 -4.67 -14.48
CA VAL A 182 2.31 -5.02 -13.35
C VAL A 182 2.11 -6.52 -13.32
N ILE A 183 2.27 -7.12 -12.15
CA ILE A 183 1.75 -8.46 -11.83
C ILE A 183 0.80 -8.31 -10.64
N ASP A 184 -0.50 -8.40 -10.91
CA ASP A 184 -1.56 -8.35 -9.90
C ASP A 184 -1.71 -9.74 -9.27
N LEU A 185 -1.29 -9.87 -8.02
CA LEU A 185 -1.27 -11.14 -7.30
C LEU A 185 -2.63 -11.52 -6.71
N GLU A 186 -3.57 -10.57 -6.67
CA GLU A 186 -4.90 -10.75 -6.12
C GLU A 186 -5.92 -11.07 -7.20
N ASN A 187 -5.75 -10.51 -8.40
CA ASN A 187 -6.60 -10.80 -9.54
C ASN A 187 -6.03 -11.94 -10.39
N ARG A 188 -6.90 -12.89 -10.77
CA ARG A 188 -6.49 -14.11 -11.47
C ARG A 188 -7.26 -14.32 -12.76
N THR A 189 -6.57 -14.85 -13.76
CA THR A 189 -7.18 -15.37 -14.99
C THR A 189 -8.04 -16.60 -14.68
N PRO A 190 -8.91 -17.06 -15.61
CA PRO A 190 -9.71 -18.26 -15.41
C PRO A 190 -8.92 -19.54 -15.10
N ILE A 191 -7.63 -19.59 -15.48
CA ILE A 191 -6.74 -20.72 -15.21
C ILE A 191 -5.92 -20.53 -13.92
N GLY A 192 -6.26 -19.53 -13.09
CA GLY A 192 -5.71 -19.33 -11.76
C GLY A 192 -4.36 -18.60 -11.71
N THR A 193 -3.89 -18.02 -12.83
CA THR A 193 -2.65 -17.23 -12.87
C THR A 193 -2.88 -15.77 -12.52
N PRO A 194 -1.96 -15.11 -11.79
CA PRO A 194 -1.96 -13.65 -11.64
C PRO A 194 -2.15 -12.94 -13.00
N THR A 195 -2.96 -11.88 -13.02
CA THR A 195 -3.10 -11.05 -14.23
C THR A 195 -1.93 -10.10 -14.37
N THR A 196 -1.50 -9.83 -15.60
CA THR A 196 -0.35 -8.96 -15.87
C THR A 196 -0.70 -7.85 -16.86
N ASN A 197 0.06 -6.75 -16.81
CA ASN A 197 -0.02 -5.66 -17.77
C ASN A 197 1.35 -5.01 -17.97
N ALA A 198 1.56 -4.35 -19.11
CA ALA A 198 2.71 -3.50 -19.35
C ALA A 198 2.30 -2.25 -20.13
N VAL A 199 2.61 -1.08 -19.57
CA VAL A 199 2.30 0.24 -20.11
C VAL A 199 3.59 0.92 -20.58
N LEU A 200 3.53 1.53 -21.75
CA LEU A 200 4.61 2.30 -22.35
C LEU A 200 4.40 3.79 -22.09
N TYR A 201 5.45 4.49 -21.68
CA TYR A 201 5.53 5.94 -21.55
C TYR A 201 6.67 6.46 -22.43
N GLY A 202 6.36 7.39 -23.33
CA GLY A 202 7.25 7.76 -24.42
C GLY A 202 6.93 7.00 -25.71
N PRO A 203 7.87 6.88 -26.67
CA PRO A 203 9.22 7.45 -26.61
C PRO A 203 9.19 8.97 -26.51
N LEU A 204 10.24 9.51 -25.87
CA LEU A 204 10.57 10.93 -25.95
C LEU A 204 11.49 11.13 -27.15
N ASP A 205 11.58 12.34 -27.68
CA ASP A 205 12.44 12.65 -28.81
C ASP A 205 13.48 13.70 -28.40
N GLY A 206 14.76 13.44 -28.69
CA GLY A 206 15.84 14.42 -28.52
C GLY A 206 16.05 14.84 -27.06
N VAL A 207 16.16 13.86 -26.16
CA VAL A 207 16.35 14.11 -24.73
C VAL A 207 17.81 14.42 -24.44
N ASP A 208 18.13 15.69 -24.22
CA ASP A 208 19.50 16.13 -23.95
C ASP A 208 19.85 16.07 -22.44
N ASP A 209 21.15 16.19 -22.17
CA ASP A 209 21.71 16.36 -20.83
C ASP A 209 20.94 17.39 -19.97
N GLN A 210 20.61 16.98 -18.74
CA GLN A 210 19.93 17.81 -17.71
C GLN A 210 18.49 18.23 -18.03
N GLU A 211 17.89 17.67 -19.08
CA GLU A 211 16.50 17.98 -19.44
C GLU A 211 15.47 17.27 -18.55
N ASN A 212 14.28 17.86 -18.49
CA ASN A 212 13.11 17.27 -17.84
C ASN A 212 11.98 17.16 -18.85
N HIS A 213 11.44 15.96 -18.94
CA HIS A 213 10.37 15.61 -19.86
C HIS A 213 9.15 15.13 -19.08
N SER A 214 7.96 15.38 -19.64
CA SER A 214 6.68 15.01 -19.03
C SER A 214 5.96 14.01 -19.91
N PHE A 215 5.30 13.04 -19.27
CA PHE A 215 4.45 12.08 -19.96
C PHE A 215 2.99 12.51 -19.90
N ALA A 216 2.22 12.13 -20.92
CA ALA A 216 0.77 12.21 -20.86
C ALA A 216 0.25 11.34 -19.70
N PHE A 217 -0.82 11.78 -19.04
CA PHE A 217 -1.43 11.00 -17.99
C PHE A 217 -2.01 9.70 -18.56
N GLN A 218 -1.36 8.60 -18.19
CA GLN A 218 -1.80 7.25 -18.47
C GLN A 218 -1.49 6.43 -17.22
N PRO A 219 -2.47 5.82 -16.55
CA PRO A 219 -2.18 5.00 -15.39
C PRO A 219 -1.81 3.57 -15.80
N PHE A 220 -0.86 2.97 -15.08
CA PHE A 220 -0.56 1.54 -15.18
C PHE A 220 -1.26 0.72 -14.10
N TRP A 221 -1.83 1.37 -13.08
CA TRP A 221 -2.65 0.76 -12.03
C TRP A 221 -3.83 1.65 -11.69
N ASN A 222 -5.01 1.05 -11.46
CA ASN A 222 -6.21 1.74 -10.99
C ASN A 222 -7.10 0.77 -10.20
N SER A 223 -6.65 0.43 -9.00
CA SER A 223 -7.27 -0.55 -8.12
C SER A 223 -6.81 -0.34 -6.67
N PRO A 224 -7.49 -0.93 -5.67
CA PRO A 224 -7.02 -0.87 -4.28
C PRO A 224 -5.57 -1.34 -4.17
N LEU A 225 -4.71 -0.58 -3.48
CA LEU A 225 -3.29 -0.90 -3.36
C LEU A 225 -2.99 -1.43 -1.96
N ARG A 226 -2.55 -2.69 -1.85
CA ARG A 226 -2.19 -3.32 -0.58
C ARG A 226 -0.71 -3.73 -0.61
N MET A 227 -0.09 -3.78 0.57
CA MET A 227 1.27 -4.29 0.69
C MET A 227 1.34 -5.74 0.22
N GLY A 228 2.19 -6.01 -0.78
CA GLY A 228 2.41 -7.35 -1.32
C GLY A 228 1.28 -7.90 -2.20
N SER A 229 0.26 -7.09 -2.55
CA SER A 229 -0.81 -7.53 -3.46
C SER A 229 -0.46 -7.41 -4.94
N VAL A 230 0.58 -6.65 -5.26
CA VAL A 230 0.98 -6.33 -6.62
C VAL A 230 2.48 -6.17 -6.70
N VAL A 231 3.07 -6.63 -7.80
CA VAL A 231 4.47 -6.35 -8.15
C VAL A 231 4.47 -5.34 -9.27
N PHE A 232 5.06 -4.18 -9.01
CA PHE A 232 5.38 -3.18 -10.03
C PHE A 232 6.85 -3.29 -10.39
N VAL A 233 7.15 -3.39 -11.68
CA VAL A 233 8.51 -3.41 -12.20
C VAL A 233 8.63 -2.40 -13.33
N ALA A 234 9.67 -1.57 -13.32
CA ALA A 234 9.89 -0.59 -14.36
C ALA A 234 11.26 -0.77 -15.02
N ALA A 235 11.32 -0.48 -16.31
CA ALA A 235 12.56 -0.38 -17.08
C ALA A 235 12.57 0.94 -17.86
N ALA A 236 13.72 1.61 -17.86
CA ALA A 236 13.99 2.75 -18.73
C ALA A 236 14.95 2.29 -19.85
N VAL A 237 14.60 2.62 -21.08
CA VAL A 237 15.18 2.03 -22.27
C VAL A 237 15.53 3.13 -23.24
N GLU A 238 16.73 3.07 -23.77
CA GLU A 238 17.19 3.89 -24.87
C GLU A 238 16.82 3.25 -26.20
N HIS A 239 16.42 4.07 -27.15
CA HIS A 239 15.82 3.63 -28.39
C HIS A 239 16.46 4.27 -29.61
N ASP A 240 16.85 3.46 -30.60
CA ASP A 240 17.43 4.01 -31.84
C ASP A 240 16.77 3.55 -33.16
N ASN A 241 16.04 2.40 -33.24
CA ASN A 241 15.49 1.84 -34.52
C ASN A 241 14.45 0.67 -34.44
N VAL A 242 13.66 0.55 -33.39
CA VAL A 242 12.81 -0.58 -32.94
C VAL A 242 11.55 -0.04 -32.26
N ASN A 243 10.40 -0.27 -32.87
CA ASN A 243 9.13 0.20 -32.33
C ASN A 243 8.96 -0.14 -30.81
N PRO A 244 8.86 0.86 -29.92
CA PRO A 244 8.72 0.65 -28.48
C PRO A 244 7.52 -0.21 -28.07
N ASP A 245 6.47 -0.29 -28.89
CA ASP A 245 5.34 -1.20 -28.66
C ASP A 245 5.72 -2.68 -28.77
N VAL A 246 6.72 -3.01 -29.59
CA VAL A 246 7.25 -4.39 -29.68
C VAL A 246 7.94 -4.73 -28.37
N THR A 247 8.75 -3.81 -27.83
CA THR A 247 9.41 -3.96 -26.52
C THR A 247 8.40 -4.09 -25.39
N ARG A 248 7.37 -3.23 -25.37
CA ARG A 248 6.26 -3.30 -24.41
C ARG A 248 5.54 -4.65 -24.48
N SER A 249 5.30 -5.17 -25.69
CA SER A 249 4.65 -6.47 -25.90
C SER A 249 5.52 -7.63 -25.42
N ALA A 250 6.83 -7.57 -25.66
CA ALA A 250 7.79 -8.54 -25.15
C ALA A 250 7.84 -8.54 -23.61
N ALA A 251 7.88 -7.35 -22.99
CA ALA A 251 7.82 -7.20 -21.56
C ALA A 251 6.53 -7.78 -20.96
N ALA A 252 5.36 -7.50 -21.56
CA ALA A 252 4.09 -8.08 -21.13
C ALA A 252 4.11 -9.62 -21.17
N ALA A 253 4.62 -10.20 -22.27
CA ALA A 253 4.72 -11.65 -22.41
C ALA A 253 5.67 -12.27 -21.37
N ALA A 254 6.79 -11.62 -21.08
CA ALA A 254 7.75 -12.07 -20.09
C ALA A 254 7.16 -12.04 -18.67
N LEU A 255 6.44 -10.97 -18.29
CA LEU A 255 5.76 -10.89 -16.99
C LEU A 255 4.67 -11.94 -16.86
N GLN A 256 3.91 -12.23 -17.93
CA GLN A 256 2.93 -13.29 -17.93
C GLN A 256 3.57 -14.67 -17.73
N ALA A 257 4.75 -14.91 -18.31
CA ALA A 257 5.52 -16.13 -18.10
C ALA A 257 6.00 -16.26 -16.66
N VAL A 258 6.49 -15.17 -16.04
CA VAL A 258 6.85 -15.13 -14.62
C VAL A 258 5.63 -15.47 -13.76
N ALA A 259 4.51 -14.79 -13.96
CA ALA A 259 3.28 -15.02 -13.20
C ALA A 259 2.81 -16.49 -13.23
N LEU A 260 3.02 -17.19 -14.35
CA LEU A 260 2.74 -18.61 -14.47
C LEU A 260 3.81 -19.48 -13.78
N ALA A 261 5.09 -19.18 -13.95
CA ALA A 261 6.20 -19.95 -13.40
C ALA A 261 6.32 -19.85 -11.87
N THR A 262 5.80 -18.77 -11.29
CA THR A 262 5.87 -18.47 -9.85
C THR A 262 4.55 -18.65 -9.12
N LEU A 263 3.65 -19.49 -9.63
CA LEU A 263 2.37 -19.80 -8.97
C LEU A 263 2.60 -20.30 -7.54
N GLY A 264 2.06 -19.55 -6.56
CA GLY A 264 2.18 -19.88 -5.14
C GLY A 264 3.58 -19.64 -4.54
N ALA A 265 4.50 -19.05 -5.31
CA ALA A 265 5.81 -18.64 -4.80
C ALA A 265 5.68 -17.43 -3.86
N PRO A 266 6.65 -17.23 -2.93
CA PRO A 266 6.71 -16.03 -2.12
C PRO A 266 7.06 -14.81 -2.99
N VAL A 267 6.61 -13.62 -2.57
CA VAL A 267 6.65 -12.38 -3.37
C VAL A 267 8.08 -11.98 -3.77
N ASP A 268 9.06 -12.21 -2.90
CA ASP A 268 10.48 -11.95 -3.16
C ASP A 268 11.02 -12.73 -4.36
N ARG A 269 10.57 -13.98 -4.53
CA ARG A 269 10.90 -14.78 -5.71
C ARG A 269 10.24 -14.20 -6.97
N ILE A 270 8.97 -13.80 -6.89
CA ILE A 270 8.24 -13.22 -8.01
C ILE A 270 8.94 -11.93 -8.49
N GLU A 271 9.32 -11.07 -7.54
CA GLU A 271 10.05 -9.83 -7.82
C GLU A 271 11.40 -10.07 -8.50
N SER A 272 12.20 -11.01 -7.99
CA SER A 272 13.49 -11.35 -8.59
C SER A 272 13.34 -11.90 -10.01
N GLU A 273 12.36 -12.78 -10.25
CA GLU A 273 12.10 -13.33 -11.57
C GLU A 273 11.53 -12.26 -12.52
N ALA A 274 10.68 -11.35 -12.03
CA ALA A 274 10.13 -10.23 -12.82
C ALA A 274 11.23 -9.26 -13.30
N VAL A 275 12.18 -8.91 -12.44
CA VAL A 275 13.34 -8.07 -12.84
C VAL A 275 14.17 -8.79 -13.89
N SER A 276 14.53 -10.07 -13.66
CA SER A 276 15.33 -10.85 -14.61
C SER A 276 14.63 -11.02 -15.97
N ALA A 277 13.32 -11.28 -15.96
CA ALA A 277 12.53 -11.45 -17.16
C ALA A 277 12.33 -10.13 -17.90
N MET A 278 12.15 -9.01 -17.19
CA MET A 278 12.09 -7.68 -17.79
C MET A 278 13.40 -7.34 -18.49
N SER A 279 14.56 -7.59 -17.86
CA SER A 279 15.86 -7.36 -18.50
C SER A 279 15.99 -8.16 -19.79
N ALA A 280 15.70 -9.46 -19.71
CA ALA A 280 15.78 -10.36 -20.86
C ALA A 280 14.74 -10.07 -21.95
N ALA A 281 13.64 -9.39 -21.66
CA ALA A 281 12.64 -9.02 -22.66
C ALA A 281 13.02 -7.74 -23.42
N VAL A 282 13.72 -6.83 -22.74
CA VAL A 282 13.98 -5.48 -23.22
C VAL A 282 15.34 -5.34 -23.91
N GLU A 283 16.36 -6.08 -23.45
CA GLU A 283 17.73 -6.03 -24.04
C GLU A 283 17.88 -6.70 -25.42
N PRO A 284 17.33 -7.90 -25.72
CA PRO A 284 17.79 -8.70 -26.86
C PRO A 284 16.99 -8.51 -28.16
N LEU A 285 16.37 -7.34 -28.39
CA LEU A 285 15.83 -7.02 -29.71
C LEU A 285 16.95 -6.60 -30.68
N SER A 286 17.97 -7.48 -30.80
CA SER A 286 19.26 -7.20 -31.41
C SER A 286 19.33 -7.65 -32.87
N GLY A 287 19.31 -6.69 -33.80
CA GLY A 287 19.72 -6.87 -35.20
C GLY A 287 20.98 -6.05 -35.51
N PRO A 288 21.65 -6.26 -36.66
CA PRO A 288 22.77 -5.41 -37.05
C PRO A 288 22.28 -3.99 -37.38
N GLY A 289 22.72 -2.97 -36.62
CA GLY A 289 22.48 -1.55 -36.94
C GLY A 289 21.82 -0.67 -35.85
N VAL A 290 22.09 -0.93 -34.57
CA VAL A 290 21.56 -0.25 -33.36
C VAL A 290 20.23 -0.81 -32.84
N VAL A 291 20.19 -1.06 -31.53
CA VAL A 291 19.29 -1.98 -30.82
C VAL A 291 18.87 -1.35 -29.51
N ASN A 292 17.67 -1.67 -29.02
CA ASN A 292 17.23 -1.20 -27.70
C ASN A 292 18.26 -1.51 -26.63
N ARG A 293 18.49 -0.54 -25.75
CA ARG A 293 19.43 -0.73 -24.65
C ARG A 293 18.82 -0.28 -23.34
N LEU A 294 18.99 -1.11 -22.32
CA LEU A 294 18.63 -0.67 -20.98
C LEU A 294 19.53 0.49 -20.55
N ILE A 295 18.88 1.57 -20.12
CA ILE A 295 19.56 2.70 -19.49
C ILE A 295 20.20 2.26 -18.18
N GLY A 296 19.48 1.44 -17.41
CA GLY A 296 19.94 0.77 -16.19
C GLY A 296 19.12 -0.48 -15.92
N PRO A 297 19.48 -1.28 -14.90
CA PRO A 297 18.73 -2.48 -14.57
C PRO A 297 17.26 -2.16 -14.23
N PRO A 298 16.29 -3.01 -14.61
CA PRO A 298 14.91 -2.84 -14.18
C PRO A 298 14.79 -2.88 -12.66
N ALA A 299 13.80 -2.17 -12.14
CA ALA A 299 13.64 -1.99 -10.70
C ALA A 299 12.20 -2.27 -10.24
N ILE A 300 12.08 -2.83 -9.04
CA ILE A 300 10.80 -2.96 -8.35
C ILE A 300 10.40 -1.60 -7.78
N LEU A 301 9.18 -1.15 -8.08
CA LEU A 301 8.62 0.06 -7.50
C LEU A 301 7.93 -0.30 -6.19
N ARG A 302 8.32 0.37 -5.09
CA ARG A 302 7.76 0.12 -3.77
C ARG A 302 7.11 1.38 -3.21
N PHE A 303 5.80 1.33 -3.02
CA PHE A 303 5.07 2.27 -2.18
C PHE A 303 4.95 1.66 -0.78
N GLY A 304 5.50 2.34 0.22
CA GLY A 304 5.43 1.88 1.60
C GLY A 304 4.02 2.07 2.21
N PRO A 305 3.80 1.59 3.45
CA PRO A 305 2.53 1.77 4.14
C PRO A 305 2.10 3.25 4.26
N ASP A 306 3.05 4.15 4.53
CA ASP A 306 2.77 5.59 4.63
C ASP A 306 2.42 6.21 3.27
N ASP A 307 3.07 5.75 2.18
CA ASP A 307 2.77 6.19 0.82
C ASP A 307 1.35 5.76 0.40
N ILE A 308 0.99 4.51 0.68
CA ILE A 308 -0.33 3.97 0.39
C ILE A 308 -1.39 4.75 1.19
N ALA A 309 -1.18 4.94 2.50
CA ALA A 309 -2.10 5.71 3.35
C ALA A 309 -2.25 7.17 2.88
N LEU A 310 -1.15 7.80 2.44
CA LEU A 310 -1.17 9.14 1.86
C LEU A 310 -1.99 9.16 0.56
N ALA A 311 -1.79 8.19 -0.33
CA ALA A 311 -2.51 8.08 -1.58
C ALA A 311 -4.02 7.88 -1.34
N GLU A 312 -4.40 6.94 -0.46
CA GLU A 312 -5.79 6.61 -0.13
C GLU A 312 -6.55 7.77 0.54
N SER A 313 -5.84 8.61 1.30
CA SER A 313 -6.41 9.82 1.92
C SER A 313 -6.52 11.01 0.98
N GLY A 314 -6.13 10.85 -0.30
CA GLY A 314 -6.26 11.86 -1.35
C GLY A 314 -5.00 12.71 -1.59
N GLY A 315 -3.95 12.48 -0.79
CA GLY A 315 -2.61 13.00 -1.03
C GLY A 315 -1.92 12.29 -2.20
N THR A 316 -0.77 12.79 -2.63
CA THR A 316 0.02 12.18 -3.72
C THR A 316 1.33 11.66 -3.16
N ALA A 317 1.45 10.34 -3.11
CA ALA A 317 2.72 9.69 -2.81
C ALA A 317 3.62 9.71 -4.06
N ARG A 318 4.93 9.88 -3.84
CA ARG A 318 5.93 9.98 -4.90
C ARG A 318 7.10 9.07 -4.61
N PHE A 319 7.38 8.19 -5.56
CA PHE A 319 8.56 7.32 -5.59
C PHE A 319 9.43 7.74 -6.78
N VAL A 320 10.71 8.05 -6.53
CA VAL A 320 11.66 8.39 -7.59
C VAL A 320 12.69 7.28 -7.71
N HIS A 321 12.86 6.76 -8.92
CA HIS A 321 13.90 5.78 -9.21
C HIS A 321 14.90 6.35 -10.22
N ARG A 322 16.19 6.16 -9.95
CA ARG A 322 17.29 6.55 -10.84
C ARG A 322 17.82 5.30 -11.55
N PHE A 323 17.62 5.23 -12.85
CA PHE A 323 18.20 4.22 -13.72
C PHE A 323 19.56 4.71 -14.20
N SER A 324 20.61 3.99 -13.84
CA SER A 324 21.99 4.35 -14.23
C SER A 324 22.74 3.13 -14.75
N GLY A 325 23.49 3.30 -15.83
CA GLY A 325 24.27 2.23 -16.46
C GLY A 325 24.81 2.65 -17.82
N PHE A 326 23.97 2.62 -18.85
CA PHE A 326 24.28 3.12 -20.19
C PHE A 326 24.08 4.63 -20.31
N GLY A 327 23.05 5.17 -19.65
CA GLY A 327 22.86 6.59 -19.38
C GLY A 327 22.45 6.78 -17.93
N ASP A 328 21.93 7.97 -17.59
CA ASP A 328 21.54 8.28 -16.21
C ASP A 328 20.27 9.13 -16.14
N TYR A 329 19.16 8.50 -15.77
CA TYR A 329 17.83 9.10 -15.82
C TYR A 329 17.05 8.82 -14.54
N SER A 330 16.22 9.76 -14.11
CA SER A 330 15.30 9.58 -12.99
C SER A 330 13.86 9.63 -13.44
N VAL A 331 13.06 8.66 -13.00
CA VAL A 331 11.63 8.58 -13.32
C VAL A 331 10.81 8.78 -12.06
N HIS A 332 9.76 9.59 -12.15
CA HIS A 332 8.84 9.87 -11.04
C HIS A 332 7.59 9.00 -11.16
N PHE A 333 7.39 8.11 -10.20
CA PHE A 333 6.18 7.31 -10.07
C PHE A 333 5.30 7.90 -8.98
N LEU A 334 4.02 8.07 -9.27
CA LEU A 334 3.06 8.74 -8.42
C LEU A 334 1.90 7.80 -8.10
N ALA A 335 1.39 7.90 -6.87
CA ALA A 335 0.19 7.20 -6.44
C ALA A 335 -0.77 8.18 -5.76
N ARG A 336 -2.04 8.13 -6.15
CA ARG A 336 -3.12 8.96 -5.59
C ARG A 336 -4.46 8.26 -5.72
N ARG A 337 -5.37 8.46 -4.77
CA ARG A 337 -6.77 8.05 -4.90
C ARG A 337 -7.39 8.57 -6.20
N SER A 338 -8.09 7.68 -6.91
CA SER A 338 -8.83 7.94 -8.15
C SER A 338 -10.01 8.91 -7.94
#